data_AF-A0AA39J6T2-F1
#
_entry.id   AF-A0AA39J6T2-F1
#
_cell.length_a   1.000
_cell.length_b   1.000
_cell.length_c   1.000
_cell.angle_alpha   90.00
_cell.angle_beta   90.00
_cell.angle_gamma   90.00
#
_symmetry.space_group_name_H-M   'P 1'
#
loop_
_entity.id
_entity.type
_entity.pdbx_description
1 polymer ?
#
loop_
_entity_poly.entity_id
_entity_poly.type
_entity_poly.pdbx_seq_one_letter_code
_entity_poly.pdbx_strand_id
1 'polypeptide(L)'
;MSDPEKGSEDRRDHINLVNNINVRIQNPLHGIPQDKLLAQVEELTKEKGFDEYTETFKKGALLAQHPGEFETLLLLDETDREAIRREKTHKWSQPKDLYMTVIICSLAAAVQGWDQTDSNGANLSFPTEFGIPTGDGAPNREHNEWIVGTINAGYVMLVILQYTLSRSFPVARSLSCFLFSTSPRCTFGAILTIYDGLTF
;
A
#
# COMPACT_ATOMS: atom_id res chain seq x y z
N MET A 1 10.67 -57.12 25.92
CA MET A 1 9.77 -57.26 24.76
C MET A 1 8.61 -56.30 25.00
N SER A 2 8.90 -55.02 25.23
CA SER A 2 9.09 -53.94 24.25
C SER A 2 7.73 -53.35 23.86
N ASP A 3 7.47 -52.20 24.49
CA ASP A 3 6.29 -51.33 24.47
C ASP A 3 5.96 -50.73 23.09
N PRO A 4 4.72 -50.20 22.92
CA PRO A 4 4.18 -49.77 21.63
C PRO A 4 4.71 -48.40 21.17
N GLU A 5 4.84 -48.27 19.85
CA GLU A 5 5.39 -47.11 19.13
C GLU A 5 4.50 -45.86 19.28
N LYS A 6 5.13 -44.74 19.63
CA LYS A 6 4.52 -43.46 20.01
C LYS A 6 4.53 -42.50 18.82
N GLY A 7 3.34 -42.02 18.45
CA GLY A 7 2.99 -40.78 17.73
C GLY A 7 4.00 -40.18 16.74
N SER A 8 3.63 -40.21 15.45
CA SER A 8 4.26 -39.39 14.40
C SER A 8 4.14 -37.90 14.73
N GLU A 9 5.29 -37.30 14.98
CA GLU A 9 5.48 -35.91 15.37
C GLU A 9 5.18 -34.97 14.19
N ASP A 10 4.21 -34.08 14.37
CA ASP A 10 3.81 -32.97 13.49
C ASP A 10 5.00 -32.01 13.31
N ARG A 11 5.80 -32.25 12.27
CA ARG A 11 6.87 -31.35 11.83
C ARG A 11 6.24 -30.12 11.15
N ARG A 12 5.79 -29.18 11.97
CA ARG A 12 5.62 -27.79 11.55
C ARG A 12 7.00 -27.19 11.31
N ASP A 13 7.47 -27.30 10.09
CA ASP A 13 8.62 -26.54 9.62
C ASP A 13 8.30 -25.04 9.77
N HIS A 14 8.85 -24.43 10.82
CA HIS A 14 8.84 -22.97 10.99
C HIS A 14 9.65 -22.35 9.85
N ILE A 15 8.99 -22.04 8.74
CA ILE A 15 9.59 -21.30 7.64
C ILE A 15 9.98 -19.92 8.18
N ASN A 16 11.28 -19.68 8.33
CA ASN A 16 11.82 -18.37 8.65
C ASN A 16 11.72 -17.48 7.39
N LEU A 17 10.55 -16.85 7.19
CA LEU A 17 10.25 -15.97 6.03
C LEU A 17 11.22 -14.79 5.90
N VAL A 18 11.93 -14.42 6.97
CA VAL A 18 12.81 -13.25 7.01
C VAL A 18 14.14 -13.49 6.26
N ASN A 19 14.63 -14.73 6.21
CA ASN A 19 15.99 -15.03 5.71
C ASN A 19 16.02 -15.65 4.30
N ASN A 20 14.87 -15.95 3.71
CA ASN A 20 14.82 -16.66 2.43
C ASN A 20 14.27 -15.75 1.33
N ILE A 21 15.16 -14.96 0.74
CA ILE A 21 14.88 -14.02 -0.36
C ILE A 21 14.17 -14.71 -1.55
N ASN A 22 14.45 -16.00 -1.77
CA ASN A 22 13.78 -16.83 -2.78
C ASN A 22 12.28 -17.07 -2.47
N VAL A 23 11.88 -17.14 -1.20
CA VAL A 23 10.48 -17.34 -0.80
C VAL A 23 9.63 -16.09 -1.09
N ARG A 24 10.23 -14.89 -1.06
CA ARG A 24 9.52 -13.63 -1.38
C ARG A 24 9.14 -13.48 -2.86
N ILE A 25 9.74 -14.27 -3.75
CA ILE A 25 9.46 -14.26 -5.20
C ILE A 25 8.52 -15.40 -5.58
N GLN A 26 8.35 -16.40 -4.72
CA GLN A 26 7.47 -17.53 -4.99
C GLN A 26 6.01 -17.13 -4.75
N ASN A 27 5.17 -17.53 -5.70
CA ASN A 27 3.73 -17.34 -5.62
C ASN A 27 3.21 -17.91 -4.28
N PRO A 28 2.54 -17.10 -3.42
CA PRO A 28 2.10 -17.55 -2.10
C PRO A 28 1.05 -18.67 -2.14
N LEU A 29 0.39 -18.88 -3.28
CA LEU A 29 -0.58 -19.97 -3.49
C LEU A 29 0.08 -21.26 -3.97
N HIS A 30 1.37 -21.21 -4.33
CA HIS A 30 2.10 -22.34 -4.86
C HIS A 30 2.34 -23.40 -3.78
N GLY A 31 1.96 -24.65 -4.04
CA GLY A 31 2.11 -25.78 -3.11
C GLY A 31 0.95 -26.00 -2.15
N ILE A 32 -0.09 -25.15 -2.17
CA ILE A 32 -1.35 -25.43 -1.46
C ILE A 32 -2.16 -26.43 -2.29
N PRO A 33 -2.63 -27.55 -1.71
CA PRO A 33 -3.46 -28.50 -2.45
C PRO A 33 -4.77 -27.84 -2.89
N GLN A 34 -5.22 -28.14 -4.09
CA GLN A 34 -6.36 -27.50 -4.75
C GLN A 34 -7.63 -27.48 -3.87
N ASP A 35 -7.97 -28.60 -3.24
CA ASP A 35 -9.17 -28.68 -2.38
C ASP A 35 -9.11 -27.71 -1.19
N LYS A 36 -7.92 -27.56 -0.60
CA LYS A 36 -7.69 -26.62 0.51
C LYS A 36 -7.77 -25.17 0.04
N LEU A 37 -7.23 -24.88 -1.15
CA LEU A 37 -7.29 -23.54 -1.74
C LEU A 37 -8.75 -23.14 -2.02
N LEU A 38 -9.56 -24.03 -2.58
CA LEU A 38 -10.96 -23.77 -2.87
C LEU A 38 -11.78 -23.58 -1.59
N ALA A 39 -11.55 -24.40 -0.56
CA ALA A 39 -12.20 -24.24 0.74
C ALA A 39 -11.86 -22.89 1.41
N GLN A 40 -10.59 -22.46 1.32
CA GLN A 40 -10.17 -21.15 1.83
C GLN A 40 -10.82 -20.00 1.09
N VAL A 41 -11.02 -20.14 -0.22
CA VAL A 41 -11.72 -19.14 -1.03
C VAL A 41 -13.20 -19.04 -0.63
N GLU A 42 -13.87 -20.17 -0.40
CA GLU A 42 -15.27 -20.20 0.06
C GLU A 42 -15.43 -19.54 1.44
N GLU A 43 -14.49 -19.82 2.36
CA GLU A 43 -14.48 -19.17 3.67
C GLU A 43 -14.28 -17.66 3.54
N LEU A 44 -13.34 -17.23 2.69
CA LEU A 44 -13.06 -15.82 2.44
C LEU A 44 -14.24 -15.08 1.83
N THR A 45 -14.90 -15.65 0.82
CA THR A 45 -16.02 -14.99 0.14
C THR A 45 -17.20 -14.85 1.09
N LYS A 46 -17.45 -15.86 1.93
CA LYS A 46 -18.47 -15.80 2.98
C LYS A 46 -18.15 -14.78 4.07
N GLU A 47 -16.90 -14.72 4.53
CA GLU A 47 -16.47 -13.77 5.56
C GLU A 47 -16.58 -12.33 5.07
N LYS A 48 -16.27 -12.08 3.79
CA LYS A 48 -16.30 -10.73 3.19
C LYS A 48 -17.63 -10.37 2.53
N GLY A 49 -18.62 -11.27 2.52
CA GLY A 49 -19.94 -11.02 1.93
C GLY A 49 -19.97 -11.02 0.39
N PHE A 50 -19.06 -11.76 -0.24
CA PHE A 50 -18.97 -11.96 -1.70
C PHE A 50 -19.47 -13.34 -2.13
N ASP A 51 -20.45 -13.92 -1.42
CA ASP A 51 -20.96 -15.27 -1.69
C ASP A 51 -21.37 -15.46 -3.17
N GLU A 52 -21.95 -14.42 -3.78
CA GLU A 52 -22.38 -14.43 -5.19
C GLU A 52 -21.23 -14.58 -6.21
N TYR A 53 -20.01 -14.18 -5.84
CA TYR A 53 -18.82 -14.28 -6.70
C TYR A 53 -17.92 -15.46 -6.37
N THR A 54 -18.34 -16.36 -5.48
CA THR A 54 -17.50 -17.46 -4.98
C THR A 54 -16.85 -18.27 -6.10
N GLU A 55 -17.61 -18.63 -7.14
CA GLU A 55 -17.08 -19.37 -8.30
C GLU A 55 -16.04 -18.56 -9.10
N THR A 56 -16.21 -17.25 -9.19
CA THR A 56 -15.24 -16.36 -9.86
C THR A 56 -13.93 -16.30 -9.07
N PHE A 57 -14.02 -16.20 -7.75
CA PHE A 57 -12.83 -16.23 -6.89
C PHE A 57 -12.12 -17.59 -6.94
N LYS A 58 -12.85 -18.71 -7.04
CA LYS A 58 -12.26 -20.04 -7.22
C LYS A 58 -11.47 -20.15 -8.52
N LYS A 59 -12.06 -19.72 -9.65
CA LYS A 59 -11.39 -19.64 -10.95
C LYS A 59 -10.13 -18.76 -10.86
N GLY A 60 -10.25 -17.59 -10.25
CA GLY A 60 -9.14 -16.66 -10.05
C GLY A 60 -8.02 -17.22 -9.17
N ALA A 61 -8.35 -17.94 -8.10
CA ALA A 61 -7.36 -18.55 -7.20
C ALA A 61 -6.55 -19.65 -7.90
N LEU A 62 -7.20 -20.48 -8.73
CA LEU A 62 -6.50 -21.49 -9.53
C LEU A 62 -5.62 -20.87 -10.62
N LEU A 63 -6.13 -19.84 -11.30
CA LEU A 63 -5.36 -19.09 -12.28
C LEU A 63 -4.14 -18.42 -11.63
N ALA A 64 -4.32 -17.84 -10.44
CA ALA A 64 -3.25 -17.22 -9.68
C ALA A 64 -2.23 -18.25 -9.17
N GLN A 65 -2.64 -19.48 -8.87
CA GLN A 65 -1.74 -20.57 -8.48
C GLN A 65 -0.79 -20.98 -9.63
N HIS A 66 -1.31 -21.09 -10.85
CA HIS A 66 -0.56 -21.50 -12.04
C HIS A 66 -0.77 -20.55 -13.23
N PRO A 67 -0.19 -19.33 -13.22
CA PRO A 67 -0.42 -18.32 -14.26
C PRO A 67 0.10 -18.70 -15.66
N GLY A 68 1.03 -19.66 -15.72
CA GLY A 68 1.59 -20.19 -16.96
C GLY A 68 0.75 -21.29 -17.61
N GLU A 69 -0.10 -21.97 -16.86
CA GLU A 69 -0.82 -23.19 -17.28
C GLU A 69 -2.34 -22.97 -17.40
N PHE A 70 -2.75 -21.72 -17.64
CA PHE A 70 -4.18 -21.35 -17.70
C PHE A 70 -4.98 -22.07 -18.80
N GLU A 71 -4.32 -22.62 -19.83
CA GLU A 71 -4.98 -23.35 -20.93
C GLU A 71 -5.41 -24.77 -20.53
N THR A 72 -4.75 -25.40 -19.55
CA THR A 72 -5.04 -26.78 -19.11
C THR A 72 -6.00 -26.84 -17.92
N LEU A 73 -6.32 -25.68 -17.33
CA LEU A 73 -7.24 -25.60 -16.20
C LEU A 73 -8.68 -25.92 -16.63
N LEU A 74 -9.23 -27.01 -16.05
CA LEU A 74 -10.58 -27.50 -16.32
C LEU A 74 -11.68 -26.58 -15.80
N LEU A 75 -11.39 -25.77 -14.76
CA LEU A 75 -12.36 -24.84 -14.17
C LEU A 75 -12.57 -23.57 -15.02
N LEU A 76 -11.71 -23.32 -16.01
CA LEU A 76 -11.80 -22.16 -16.90
C LEU A 76 -12.58 -22.54 -18.16
N ASP A 77 -13.64 -21.78 -18.44
CA ASP A 77 -14.40 -21.91 -19.68
C ASP A 77 -13.62 -21.31 -20.85
N GLU A 78 -13.98 -21.67 -22.08
CA GLU A 78 -13.24 -21.17 -23.26
C GLU A 78 -13.33 -19.64 -23.39
N THR A 79 -14.44 -19.04 -22.97
CA THR A 79 -14.61 -17.58 -22.87
C THR A 79 -13.61 -16.94 -21.90
N ASP A 80 -13.33 -17.61 -20.78
CA ASP A 80 -12.37 -17.11 -19.78
C ASP A 80 -10.94 -17.21 -20.33
N ARG A 81 -10.62 -18.30 -21.03
CA ARG A 81 -9.32 -18.49 -21.69
C ARG A 81 -9.09 -17.47 -22.78
N GLU A 82 -10.09 -17.18 -23.61
CA GLU A 82 -10.03 -16.14 -24.63
C GLU A 82 -9.80 -14.76 -24.02
N ALA A 83 -10.46 -14.43 -22.91
CA ALA A 83 -10.24 -13.19 -22.17
C ALA A 83 -8.78 -13.07 -21.68
N ILE A 84 -8.22 -14.14 -21.11
CA ILE A 84 -6.83 -14.18 -20.63
C ILE A 84 -5.83 -14.07 -21.81
N ARG A 85 -6.09 -14.74 -22.94
CA ARG A 85 -5.28 -14.58 -24.17
C ARG A 85 -5.34 -13.14 -24.68
N ARG A 86 -6.53 -12.52 -24.63
CA ARG A 86 -6.73 -11.13 -25.05
C ARG A 86 -5.94 -10.17 -24.16
N GLU A 87 -5.91 -10.39 -22.86
CA GLU A 87 -5.10 -9.59 -21.92
C GLU A 87 -3.61 -9.62 -22.29
N LYS A 88 -3.05 -10.81 -22.60
CA LYS A 88 -1.65 -10.95 -23.00
C LYS A 88 -1.33 -10.26 -24.33
N THR A 89 -2.26 -10.33 -25.28
CA THR A 89 -2.08 -9.73 -26.63
C THR A 89 -2.36 -8.23 -26.66
N HIS A 90 -3.25 -7.73 -25.81
CA HIS A 90 -3.69 -6.34 -25.73
C HIS A 90 -3.36 -5.72 -24.37
N LYS A 91 -2.07 -5.75 -24.00
CA LYS A 91 -1.55 -5.29 -22.69
C LYS A 91 -1.98 -3.87 -22.30
N TRP A 92 -2.21 -3.01 -23.30
CA TRP A 92 -2.59 -1.60 -23.14
C TRP A 92 -4.11 -1.35 -23.24
N SER A 93 -4.93 -2.40 -23.30
CA SER A 93 -6.39 -2.29 -23.36
C SER A 93 -6.98 -2.31 -21.94
N GLN A 94 -6.65 -1.31 -21.14
CA GLN A 94 -7.16 -1.16 -19.76
C GLN A 94 -8.35 -0.18 -19.70
N PRO A 95 -9.22 -0.26 -18.66
CA PRO A 95 -10.33 0.68 -18.51
C PRO A 95 -9.83 2.13 -18.39
N LYS A 96 -10.57 3.08 -18.98
CA LYS A 96 -10.22 4.51 -18.97
C LYS A 96 -10.07 5.06 -17.54
N ASP A 97 -10.86 4.54 -16.60
CA ASP A 97 -10.82 4.94 -15.20
C ASP A 97 -9.47 4.63 -14.53
N LEU A 98 -8.81 3.54 -14.92
CA LEU A 98 -7.47 3.22 -14.42
C LEU A 98 -6.45 4.25 -14.90
N TYR A 99 -6.48 4.62 -16.19
CA TYR A 99 -5.61 5.67 -16.72
C TYR A 99 -5.87 7.01 -16.06
N MET A 100 -7.14 7.37 -15.86
CA MET A 100 -7.52 8.60 -15.16
C MET A 100 -6.97 8.62 -13.74
N THR A 101 -7.08 7.51 -13.01
CA THR A 101 -6.53 7.37 -11.66
C THR A 101 -5.02 7.59 -11.69
N VAL A 102 -4.28 6.88 -12.55
CA VAL A 102 -2.82 7.03 -12.66
C VAL A 102 -2.42 8.48 -12.92
N ILE A 103 -3.08 9.16 -13.86
CA ILE A 103 -2.80 10.57 -14.18
C ILE A 103 -3.05 11.47 -12.97
N ILE A 104 -4.19 11.33 -12.30
CA ILE A 104 -4.53 12.13 -11.12
C ILE A 104 -3.51 11.91 -10.01
N CYS A 105 -3.11 10.66 -9.76
CA CYS A 105 -2.12 10.32 -8.74
C CYS A 105 -0.74 10.90 -9.09
N SER A 106 -0.32 10.84 -10.36
CA SER A 106 0.93 11.44 -10.81
C SER A 106 0.93 12.96 -10.69
N LEU A 107 -0.18 13.63 -11.02
CA LEU A 107 -0.31 15.08 -10.84
C LEU A 107 -0.28 15.48 -9.35
N ALA A 108 -0.96 14.72 -8.49
CA ALA A 108 -0.91 14.94 -7.04
C ALA A 108 0.53 14.82 -6.50
N ALA A 109 1.28 13.80 -6.95
CA ALA A 109 2.68 13.64 -6.57
C ALA A 109 3.58 14.76 -7.12
N ALA A 110 3.31 15.27 -8.33
CA ALA A 110 4.05 16.39 -8.90
C ALA A 110 3.82 17.69 -8.12
N VAL A 111 2.57 18.00 -7.77
CA VAL A 111 2.22 19.16 -6.93
C VAL A 111 2.88 19.03 -5.55
N GLN A 112 2.94 17.83 -4.96
CA GLN A 112 3.64 17.60 -3.71
C GLN A 112 5.14 17.98 -3.78
N GLY A 113 5.84 17.55 -4.83
CA GLY A 113 7.25 17.88 -5.02
C GLY A 113 7.48 19.37 -5.24
N TRP A 114 6.54 20.02 -5.94
CA TRP A 114 6.54 21.47 -6.12
C TRP A 114 6.40 22.20 -4.78
N ASP A 115 5.38 21.87 -3.98
CA ASP A 115 5.10 22.52 -2.69
C ASP A 115 6.26 22.38 -1.69
N GLN A 116 6.92 21.22 -1.68
CA GLN A 116 8.12 21.00 -0.84
C GLN A 116 9.27 21.92 -1.25
N THR A 117 9.50 22.06 -2.56
CA THR A 117 10.60 22.87 -3.10
C THR A 117 10.32 24.36 -2.92
N ASP A 118 9.07 24.77 -3.12
CA ASP A 118 8.63 26.16 -2.95
C ASP A 118 8.77 26.64 -1.50
N SER A 119 8.35 25.85 -0.51
CA SER A 119 8.53 26.18 0.91
C SER A 119 10.00 26.26 1.32
N ASN A 120 10.85 25.34 0.82
CA ASN A 120 12.29 25.41 1.05
C ASN A 120 12.93 26.62 0.36
N GLY A 121 12.47 26.98 -0.84
CA GLY A 121 12.92 28.17 -1.56
C GLY A 121 12.53 29.46 -0.83
N ALA A 122 11.29 29.55 -0.35
CA ALA A 122 10.81 30.69 0.42
C ALA A 122 11.67 30.94 1.66
N ASN A 123 12.06 29.87 2.39
CA ASN A 123 12.93 29.96 3.58
C ASN A 123 14.29 30.63 3.32
N LEU A 124 14.76 30.71 2.08
CA LEU A 124 16.00 31.41 1.72
C LEU A 124 15.81 32.92 1.53
N SER A 125 14.63 33.34 1.08
CA SER A 125 14.39 34.72 0.63
C SER A 125 13.55 35.53 1.62
N PHE A 126 12.49 34.95 2.18
CA PHE A 126 11.56 35.70 3.03
C PHE A 126 12.22 36.29 4.28
N PRO A 127 13.22 35.65 4.94
CA PRO A 127 13.79 36.24 6.15
C PRO A 127 14.47 37.59 5.90
N THR A 128 15.08 37.74 4.71
CA THR A 128 15.75 38.99 4.31
C THR A 128 14.73 40.06 3.92
N GLU A 129 13.69 39.70 3.15
CA GLU A 129 12.64 40.63 2.69
C GLU A 129 11.79 41.19 3.83
N PHE A 130 11.52 40.38 4.87
CA PHE A 130 10.74 40.80 6.04
C PHE A 130 11.58 41.42 7.16
N GLY A 131 12.88 41.66 6.93
CA GLY A 131 13.76 42.30 7.90
C GLY A 131 14.06 41.44 9.13
N ILE A 132 13.98 40.11 9.01
CA ILE A 132 14.28 39.12 10.05
C ILE A 132 15.45 38.22 9.61
N PRO A 133 16.64 38.78 9.29
CA PRO A 133 17.75 38.00 8.77
C PRO A 133 18.21 36.94 9.79
N THR A 134 18.44 35.72 9.30
CA THR A 134 18.92 34.56 10.09
C THR A 134 20.38 34.20 9.80
N GLY A 135 21.05 34.95 8.91
CA GLY A 135 22.45 34.72 8.54
C GLY A 135 23.46 35.07 9.64
N ASP A 136 24.70 34.64 9.45
CA ASP A 136 25.81 34.89 10.39
C ASP A 136 26.04 36.40 10.59
N GLY A 137 26.11 36.83 11.84
CA GLY A 137 26.28 38.25 12.21
C GLY A 137 24.99 39.08 12.22
N ALA A 138 23.82 38.47 11.97
CA ALA A 138 22.53 39.17 12.05
C ALA A 138 22.17 39.55 13.51
N PRO A 139 21.60 40.75 13.73
CA PRO A 139 21.09 41.14 15.04
C PRO A 139 19.88 40.24 15.41
N ASN A 140 19.83 39.79 16.67
CA ASN A 140 18.75 38.96 17.21
C ASN A 140 18.51 37.64 16.44
N ARG A 141 19.57 37.03 15.89
CA ARG A 141 19.52 35.76 15.11
C ARG A 141 18.65 34.69 15.77
N GLU A 142 18.84 34.41 17.06
CA GLU A 142 18.09 33.38 17.77
C GLU A 142 16.57 33.65 17.74
N HIS A 143 16.16 34.90 17.96
CA HIS A 143 14.75 35.28 17.88
C HIS A 143 14.18 35.12 16.47
N ASN A 144 14.95 35.53 15.45
CA ASN A 144 14.55 35.41 14.04
C ASN A 144 14.42 33.93 13.61
N GLU A 145 15.30 33.05 14.11
CA GLU A 145 15.21 31.61 13.87
C GLU A 145 13.96 30.99 14.51
N TRP A 146 13.57 31.43 15.71
CA TRP A 146 12.31 31.00 16.33
C TRP A 146 11.09 31.46 15.52
N ILE A 147 11.13 32.67 14.93
CA ILE A 147 10.06 33.17 14.07
C ILE A 147 9.94 32.30 12.80
N VAL A 148 11.05 32.07 12.11
CA VAL A 148 11.10 31.21 10.91
C VAL A 148 10.64 29.78 11.22
N GLY A 149 11.10 29.21 12.34
CA GLY A 149 10.69 27.89 12.81
C GLY A 149 9.19 27.81 13.11
N THR A 150 8.61 28.87 13.69
CA THR A 150 7.16 28.94 13.99
C THR A 150 6.33 28.98 12.70
N ILE A 151 6.78 29.72 11.69
CA ILE A 151 6.11 29.79 10.38
C ILE A 151 6.07 28.41 9.71
N ASN A 152 7.22 27.71 9.68
CA ASN A 152 7.31 26.35 9.15
C ASN A 152 6.48 25.34 9.95
N ALA A 153 6.47 25.45 11.28
CA ALA A 153 5.65 24.60 12.15
C ALA A 153 4.14 24.81 11.90
N GLY A 154 3.70 26.04 11.62
CA GLY A 154 2.32 26.35 11.27
C GLY A 154 1.82 25.59 10.05
N TYR A 155 2.65 25.48 9.00
CA TYR A 155 2.34 24.68 7.82
C TYR A 155 2.14 23.20 8.16
N VAL A 156 3.03 22.61 8.96
CA VAL A 156 2.92 21.20 9.40
C VAL A 156 1.67 20.97 10.26
N MET A 157 1.32 21.92 11.14
CA MET A 157 0.12 21.84 11.97
C MET A 157 -1.17 21.82 11.14
N LEU A 158 -1.26 22.62 10.08
CA LEU A 158 -2.41 22.61 9.17
C LEU A 158 -2.58 21.25 8.50
N VAL A 159 -1.49 20.60 8.11
CA VAL A 159 -1.55 19.26 7.51
C VAL A 159 -2.01 18.21 8.52
N ILE A 160 -1.55 18.28 9.76
CA ILE A 160 -1.97 17.36 10.83
C ILE A 160 -3.44 17.56 11.20
N LEU A 161 -3.91 18.81 11.23
CA LEU A 161 -5.32 19.13 11.48
C LEU A 161 -6.22 18.57 10.37
N GLN A 162 -5.84 18.76 9.10
CA GLN A 162 -6.59 18.23 7.95
C GLN A 162 -6.67 16.69 7.97
N TYR A 163 -5.59 16.00 8.33
CA TYR A 163 -5.61 14.54 8.52
C TYR A 163 -6.64 14.12 9.57
N THR A 164 -6.63 14.82 10.70
CA THR A 164 -7.46 14.49 11.87
C THR A 164 -8.94 14.72 11.55
N LEU A 165 -9.25 15.82 10.87
CA LEU A 165 -10.60 16.12 10.39
C LEU A 165 -11.08 15.08 9.37
N SER A 166 -10.21 14.65 8.46
CA SER A 166 -10.54 13.63 7.45
C SER A 166 -10.88 12.26 8.06
N ARG A 167 -10.31 11.94 9.23
CA ARG A 167 -10.64 10.70 9.97
C ARG A 167 -12.03 10.73 10.60
N SER A 168 -12.57 11.90 10.92
CA SER A 168 -13.85 12.08 11.60
C SER A 168 -15.07 11.98 10.68
N PHE A 169 -14.89 11.99 9.34
CA PHE A 169 -15.98 11.92 8.36
C PHE A 169 -15.89 10.64 7.51
N PRO A 170 -16.73 9.60 7.76
CA PRO A 170 -16.59 8.28 7.13
C PRO A 170 -16.92 8.23 5.64
N VAL A 171 -17.71 9.18 5.11
CA VAL A 171 -18.17 9.20 3.70
C VAL A 171 -17.07 9.68 2.71
N ALA A 172 -16.04 10.38 3.20
CA ALA A 172 -14.93 10.87 2.38
C ALA A 172 -13.69 9.95 2.38
N ARG A 173 -13.81 8.76 2.98
CA ARG A 173 -12.66 7.91 3.31
C ARG A 173 -11.94 7.32 2.09
N SER A 174 -12.64 7.06 0.99
CA SER A 174 -12.01 6.40 -0.18
C SER A 174 -11.22 7.34 -1.09
N LEU A 175 -11.69 8.58 -1.29
CA LEU A 175 -11.03 9.53 -2.19
C LEU A 175 -10.02 10.43 -1.45
N SER A 176 -10.34 10.82 -0.20
CA SER A 176 -9.43 11.65 0.61
C SER A 176 -8.22 10.88 1.11
N CYS A 177 -8.32 9.57 1.40
CA CYS A 177 -7.14 8.76 1.73
C CYS A 177 -6.15 8.66 0.56
N PHE A 178 -6.62 8.69 -0.70
CA PHE A 178 -5.76 8.57 -1.87
C PHE A 178 -4.97 9.85 -2.15
N LEU A 179 -5.62 11.01 -2.04
CA LEU A 179 -4.94 12.31 -2.20
C LEU A 179 -4.10 12.70 -0.97
N PHE A 180 -4.41 12.15 0.21
CA PHE A 180 -3.72 12.47 1.47
C PHE A 180 -2.59 11.49 1.82
N SER A 181 -2.53 10.31 1.20
CA SER A 181 -1.38 9.39 1.36
C SER A 181 -0.06 9.98 0.83
N THR A 182 -0.14 11.10 0.10
CA THR A 182 0.99 11.81 -0.50
C THR A 182 1.33 13.17 0.16
N SER A 183 1.19 13.37 1.48
CA SER A 183 2.10 14.19 2.36
C SER A 183 1.62 14.29 3.82
N PRO A 184 2.48 14.43 4.88
CA PRO A 184 3.94 14.45 5.00
C PRO A 184 4.45 13.24 5.83
N ARG A 185 3.85 12.05 5.64
CA ARG A 185 4.11 10.87 6.49
C ARG A 185 4.54 9.61 5.72
N CYS A 186 5.29 9.74 4.63
CA CYS A 186 6.06 8.58 4.16
C CYS A 186 7.11 8.15 5.22
N THR A 187 7.50 9.04 6.14
CA THR A 187 8.34 8.71 7.32
C THR A 187 7.54 8.32 8.56
N PHE A 188 6.40 8.96 8.86
CA PHE A 188 5.66 8.68 10.10
C PHE A 188 4.59 7.58 9.97
N GLY A 189 4.06 7.32 8.78
CA GLY A 189 3.13 6.22 8.53
C GLY A 189 3.83 4.86 8.55
N ALA A 190 5.06 4.78 8.03
CA ALA A 190 5.88 3.58 8.17
C ALA A 190 6.23 3.30 9.63
N ILE A 191 6.54 4.32 10.44
CA ILE A 191 6.85 4.16 11.87
C ILE A 191 5.62 3.77 12.69
N LEU A 192 4.45 4.36 12.47
CA LEU A 192 3.22 4.00 13.19
C LEU A 192 2.66 2.63 12.79
N THR A 193 2.78 2.23 11.52
CA THR A 193 2.37 0.87 11.10
C THR A 193 3.33 -0.20 11.63
N ILE A 194 4.60 0.15 11.86
CA ILE A 194 5.57 -0.71 12.57
C ILE A 194 5.26 -0.76 14.08
N TYR A 195 4.81 0.35 14.69
CA TYR A 195 4.46 0.39 16.12
C TYR A 195 3.13 -0.31 16.45
N ASP A 196 2.08 -0.17 15.63
CA ASP A 196 0.81 -0.90 15.82
C ASP A 196 0.95 -2.42 15.55
N GLY A 197 1.99 -2.84 14.81
CA GLY A 197 2.37 -4.25 14.65
C GLY A 197 3.26 -4.81 15.77
N LEU A 198 3.65 -3.97 16.75
CA LEU A 198 4.56 -4.33 17.84
C LEU A 198 3.94 -4.21 19.25
N THR A 199 2.65 -3.88 19.33
CA THR A 199 1.84 -4.10 20.54
C THR A 199 1.00 -5.36 20.36
N PHE A 200 1.60 -6.49 20.76
CA PHE A 200 0.85 -7.58 21.38
C PHE A 200 0.31 -7.13 22.74
#